data_AF-A0A167TP50-F1
#
_entry.id   AF-A0A167TP50-F1
#
_cell.length_a   1.000
_cell.length_b   1.000
_cell.length_c   1.000
_cell.angle_alpha   90.00
_cell.angle_beta   90.00
_cell.angle_gamma   90.00
#
_symmetry.space_group_name_H-M   'P 1'
#
loop_
_entity.id
_entity.type
_entity.pdbx_description
1 polymer ?
#
loop_
_entity_poly.entity_id
_entity_poly.type
_entity_poly.pdbx_seq_one_letter_code
_entity_poly.pdbx_strand_id
1 'polypeptide(L)' 'LEALLALITSAAHDAISEYERTGDVPSIDMVHPLDKTSASLTLRKAVRVMEGACEQLITTLAPPSHTLMN' A
#
# COMPACT_ATOMS: atom_id res chain seq x y z
N LEU A 1 -6.19 -16.23 -2.10
CA LEU A 1 -7.04 -15.02 -2.01
C LEU A 1 -7.16 -14.56 -0.56
N GLU A 2 -7.66 -15.38 0.37
CA GLU A 2 -7.68 -15.03 1.81
C GLU A 2 -6.32 -14.60 2.37
N ALA A 3 -5.24 -15.31 2.02
CA ALA A 3 -3.89 -14.92 2.42
C ALA A 3 -3.46 -13.54 1.88
N LEU A 4 -3.93 -13.15 0.68
CA LEU A 4 -3.67 -11.81 0.12
C LEU A 4 -4.48 -10.75 0.84
N LEU A 5 -5.74 -11.03 1.17
CA LEU A 5 -6.57 -10.12 1.96
C LEU A 5 -5.96 -9.88 3.36
N ALA A 6 -5.53 -10.96 4.03
CA ALA A 6 -4.84 -10.86 5.31
C ALA A 6 -3.54 -10.04 5.21
N LEU A 7 -2.75 -10.24 4.13
CA LEU A 7 -1.54 -9.47 3.89
C LEU A 7 -1.81 -7.99 3.63
N ILE A 8 -2.84 -7.67 2.83
CA ILE A 8 -3.28 -6.30 2.57
C ILE A 8 -3.69 -5.63 3.88
N THR A 9 -4.53 -6.28 4.68
CA THR A 9 -4.98 -5.75 5.98
C THR A 9 -3.80 -5.53 6.93
N SER A 10 -2.88 -6.48 7.04
CA SER A 10 -1.70 -6.33 7.89
C SER A 10 -0.83 -5.15 7.45
N ALA A 11 -0.51 -5.07 6.16
CA ALA A 11 0.34 -4.01 5.62
C ALA A 11 -0.32 -2.62 5.73
N ALA A 12 -1.64 -2.55 5.58
CA ALA A 12 -2.39 -1.31 5.78
C ALA A 12 -2.31 -0.84 7.23
N HIS A 13 -2.50 -1.73 8.21
CA HIS A 13 -2.36 -1.39 9.63
C HIS A 13 -0.92 -0.96 9.97
N ASP A 14 0.10 -1.63 9.43
CA ASP A 14 1.50 -1.24 9.63
C ASP A 14 1.78 0.18 9.09
N ALA A 15 1.25 0.51 7.91
CA ALA A 15 1.39 1.84 7.32
C ALA A 15 0.65 2.91 8.14
N ILE A 16 -0.58 2.64 8.57
CA ILE A 16 -1.38 3.53 9.41
C ILE A 16 -0.64 3.81 10.73
N SER A 17 -0.13 2.76 11.39
CA SER A 17 0.60 2.91 12.65
C SER A 17 1.85 3.78 12.50
N GLU A 18 2.59 3.63 11.39
CA GLU A 18 3.75 4.48 11.11
C GLU A 18 3.37 5.94 10.84
N TYR A 19 2.28 6.19 10.10
CA TYR A 19 1.78 7.55 9.88
C TYR A 19 1.31 8.23 11.18
N GLU A 20 0.62 7.48 12.04
CA GLU A 20 0.18 7.97 13.36
C GLU A 20 1.38 8.29 14.25
N ARG A 21 2.44 7.47 14.21
CA ARG A 21 3.67 7.66 14.98
C ARG A 21 4.42 8.94 14.60
N THR A 22 4.43 9.30 13.33
CA THR A 22 5.10 10.53 12.86
C THR A 22 4.18 11.75 12.87
N GLY A 23 2.86 11.55 12.90
CA GLY A 23 1.87 12.61 12.74
C GLY A 23 1.71 13.10 11.30
N ASP A 24 2.42 12.49 10.35
CA ASP A 24 2.34 12.83 8.92
C ASP A 24 1.27 11.95 8.23
N VAL A 25 0.00 12.08 8.64
CA VAL A 25 -1.09 11.33 7.99
C VAL A 25 -1.32 11.87 6.57
N PRO A 26 -1.31 11.02 5.53
CA PRO A 26 -1.51 11.46 4.15
C PRO A 26 -2.91 12.04 3.95
N SER A 27 -2.99 13.14 3.20
CA SER A 27 -4.23 13.76 2.75
C SER A 27 -4.08 14.14 1.28
N ILE A 28 -5.19 14.10 0.53
CA ILE A 28 -5.19 14.37 -0.92
C ILE A 28 -4.82 15.82 -1.27
N ASP A 29 -5.06 16.75 -0.36
CA ASP A 29 -4.82 18.18 -0.58
C ASP A 29 -3.41 18.63 -0.15
N MET A 30 -2.54 17.71 0.28
CA MET A 30 -1.21 18.01 0.81
C MET A 30 -0.12 17.22 0.10
N VAL A 31 1.12 17.72 0.17
CA VAL A 31 2.29 16.97 -0.29
C VAL A 31 2.37 15.64 0.46
N HIS A 32 2.47 14.55 -0.29
CA HIS A 32 2.39 13.22 0.29
C HIS A 32 3.62 12.96 1.20
N PRO A 33 3.43 12.40 2.41
CA PRO A 33 4.54 12.14 3.33
C PRO A 33 5.65 11.26 2.76
N LEU A 34 5.33 10.33 1.85
CA LEU A 34 6.34 9.47 1.20
C LEU A 34 7.23 10.20 0.19
N ASP A 35 6.80 11.35 -0.33
CA ASP A 35 7.59 12.18 -1.23
C ASP A 35 8.71 12.92 -0.48
N LYS A 36 8.61 12.98 0.86
CA LYS A 36 9.65 13.53 1.73
C LYS A 36 10.81 12.54 1.89
N THR A 37 12.03 13.06 1.97
CA THR A 37 13.25 12.26 2.20
C THR A 37 13.23 11.52 3.55
N SER A 38 12.39 11.95 4.50
CA SER A 38 12.33 11.44 5.87
C SER A 38 11.42 10.23 6.11
N ALA A 39 10.63 9.77 5.13
CA ALA A 39 9.75 8.62 5.36
C ALA A 39 10.54 7.36 5.76
N SER A 40 10.06 6.68 6.81
CA SER A 40 10.76 5.55 7.44
C SER A 40 10.86 4.37 6.46
N LEU A 41 11.91 3.56 6.62
CA LEU A 41 12.05 2.34 5.83
C LEU A 41 10.87 1.38 6.07
N THR A 42 10.36 1.33 7.30
CA THR A 42 9.19 0.53 7.68
C THR A 42 7.95 0.95 6.90
N LEU A 43 7.65 2.25 6.86
CA LEU A 43 6.51 2.79 6.12
C LEU A 43 6.63 2.48 4.61
N ARG A 44 7.80 2.72 4.01
CA ARG A 44 8.04 2.41 2.59
C ARG A 44 7.94 0.92 2.27
N LYS A 45 8.20 0.04 3.24
CA LYS A 45 8.04 -1.41 3.08
C LYS A 45 6.57 -1.80 3.17
N ALA A 46 5.85 -1.32 4.18
CA ALA A 46 4.42 -1.60 4.35
C ALA A 46 3.61 -1.21 3.11
N VAL A 47 3.84 0.01 2.60
CA VAL A 47 3.17 0.50 1.39
C VAL A 47 3.49 -0.37 0.17
N ARG A 48 4.76 -0.73 -0.07
CA ARG A 48 5.13 -1.60 -1.19
C ARG A 48 4.55 -3.00 -1.11
N VAL A 49 4.49 -3.58 0.08
CA VAL A 49 3.85 -4.89 0.30
C VAL A 49 2.36 -4.80 -0.03
N MET A 50 1.68 -3.74 0.43
CA MET A 50 0.27 -3.51 0.15
C MET A 50 0.02 -3.32 -1.36
N GLU A 51 0.84 -2.52 -2.05
CA GLU A 51 0.76 -2.31 -3.51
C GLU A 51 0.84 -3.64 -4.26
N GLY A 52 1.89 -4.43 -4.02
CA GLY A 52 2.07 -5.71 -4.70
C GLY A 52 0.95 -6.72 -4.38
N ALA A 53 0.47 -6.76 -3.13
CA ALA A 53 -0.63 -7.64 -2.75
C ALA A 53 -1.96 -7.24 -3.40
N CYS A 54 -2.25 -5.93 -3.49
CA CYS A 54 -3.41 -5.40 -4.20
C CYS A 54 -3.33 -5.69 -5.70
N GLU A 55 -2.18 -5.45 -6.33
CA GLU A 55 -1.95 -5.75 -7.74
C GLU A 55 -2.16 -7.24 -8.01
N GLN A 56 -1.55 -8.12 -7.22
CA GLN A 56 -1.73 -9.56 -7.36
C GLN A 56 -3.19 -9.98 -7.18
N LEU A 57 -3.91 -9.40 -6.21
CA LEU A 57 -5.33 -9.67 -5.99
C LEU A 57 -6.16 -9.28 -7.21
N ILE A 58 -5.93 -8.08 -7.76
CA ILE A 58 -6.60 -7.57 -8.95
C ILE A 58 -6.30 -8.48 -10.15
N THR A 59 -5.02 -8.80 -10.41
CA THR A 59 -4.61 -9.68 -11.51
C THR A 59 -5.20 -11.08 -11.38
N THR A 60 -5.35 -11.60 -10.16
CA THR A 60 -5.92 -12.94 -9.95
C THR A 60 -7.43 -12.99 -10.20
N LEU A 61 -8.15 -11.90 -9.89
CA LEU A 61 -9.61 -11.84 -10.00
C LEU A 61 -10.10 -11.26 -11.33
N ALA A 62 -9.29 -10.44 -12.01
CA ALA A 62 -9.63 -9.84 -13.28
C ALA A 62 -9.39 -10.82 -14.45
N PRO A 63 -10.16 -10.72 -15.55
CA PRO A 63 -9.87 -11.48 -16.77
C PRO A 63 -8.48 -11.12 -17.32
N PRO A 64 -7.72 -12.07 -17.90
CA PRO A 64 -6.38 -11.79 -18.44
C PRO A 64 -6.34 -10.65 -19.47
N SER A 65 -7.43 -10.45 -20.22
CA SER A 65 -7.59 -9.36 -21.18
C SER A 65 -7.57 -7.97 -20.54
N HIS A 66 -7.96 -7.84 -19.27
CA HIS A 66 -7.94 -6.56 -18.55
C HIS A 66 -6.54 -6.19 -18.02
N THR A 67 -5.68 -7.17 -17.78
CA THR A 67 -4.32 -6.93 -17.26
C THR A 67 -3.30 -6.68 -18.38
N LEU A 68 -3.49 -7.28 -19.56
CA LEU A 68 -2.57 -7.13 -20.70
C LEU A 68 -2.75 -5.83 -21.50
N MET A 69 -3.82 -5.07 -21.27
CA MET A 69 -4.20 -3.88 -22.06
C MET A 69 -4.08 -2.55 -21.31
N ASN A 70 -3.51 -2.54 -20.10
CA ASN A 70 -3.24 -1.33 -19.31
C ASN A 70 -1.79 -0.87 -19.42
#